data_AF-A0A7V5K5A8-F1
#
_entry.id   AF-A0A7V5K5A8-F1
#
_cell.length_a   1.000
_cell.length_b   1.000
_cell.length_c   1.000
_cell.angle_alpha   90.00
_cell.angle_beta   90.00
_cell.angle_gamma   90.00
#
_symmetry.space_group_name_H-M   'P 1'
#
loop_
_entity.id
_entity.type
_entity.pdbx_description
1 polymer ?
#
loop_
_entity_poly.entity_id
_entity_poly.type
_entity_poly.pdbx_seq_one_letter_code
_entity_poly.pdbx_strand_id
1 'polypeptide(L)'
;MKGNVFSTRWGIILVGASIGVMAPLLQKLGNPANMGICVACMERDIAGAVGFHRAAAVQYLRPEILGFVLGAFLSALAFREFRPRGGSAPVARFLLGVCAMVGALVFLGCPWRALLRLAGGDGNAILGLAGLATGIWIGTLFFKGGYSLGRSNAQSVSVGLLLPILMGGLLLLRIIYPPVEGQP
;
A
#
# COMPACT_ATOMS: atom_id res chain seq x y z
N MET A 1 6.44 -10.46 -27.98
CA MET A 1 5.99 -10.30 -26.58
C MET A 1 5.18 -11.53 -26.21
N LYS A 2 5.74 -12.47 -25.42
CA LYS A 2 4.97 -13.63 -24.96
C LYS A 2 3.86 -13.12 -24.04
N GLY A 3 2.61 -13.57 -24.27
CA GLY A 3 1.44 -13.11 -23.52
C GLY A 3 1.66 -13.25 -22.01
N ASN A 4 1.33 -12.21 -21.26
CA ASN A 4 1.46 -12.20 -19.81
C ASN A 4 0.53 -13.27 -19.22
N VAL A 5 1.09 -14.39 -18.76
CA VAL A 5 0.33 -15.56 -18.27
C VAL A 5 -0.61 -15.16 -17.11
N PHE A 6 -0.22 -14.14 -16.33
CA PHE A 6 -1.03 -13.58 -15.25
C PHE A 6 -2.23 -12.74 -15.71
N SER A 7 -2.25 -12.29 -16.98
CA SER A 7 -3.38 -11.56 -17.56
C SER A 7 -4.48 -12.49 -18.10
N THR A 8 -4.27 -13.80 -18.07
CA THR A 8 -5.32 -14.77 -18.44
C THR A 8 -6.38 -14.86 -17.35
N ARG A 9 -7.61 -15.29 -17.69
CA ARG A 9 -8.71 -15.46 -16.71
C ARG A 9 -8.27 -16.33 -15.52
N TRP A 10 -7.57 -17.43 -15.80
CA TRP A 10 -7.00 -18.30 -14.78
C TRP A 10 -5.90 -17.62 -13.96
N GLY A 11 -5.03 -16.83 -14.59
CA GLY A 11 -4.03 -16.02 -13.89
C GLY A 11 -4.64 -15.04 -12.89
N ILE A 12 -5.68 -14.31 -13.29
CA ILE A 12 -6.40 -13.37 -12.41
C ILE A 12 -7.05 -14.09 -11.23
N ILE A 13 -7.72 -15.22 -11.48
CA ILE A 13 -8.36 -16.02 -10.43
C ILE A 13 -7.31 -16.54 -9.43
N LEU A 14 -6.17 -17.04 -9.92
CA LEU A 14 -5.12 -17.62 -9.08
C LEU A 14 -4.45 -16.54 -8.22
N VAL A 15 -4.22 -15.34 -8.77
CA VAL A 15 -3.72 -14.18 -8.01
C VAL A 15 -4.75 -13.70 -6.97
N GLY A 16 -6.03 -13.61 -7.34
CA GLY A 16 -7.09 -13.25 -6.40
C GLY A 16 -7.20 -14.24 -5.24
N ALA A 17 -7.14 -15.54 -5.53
CA ALA A 17 -7.16 -16.60 -4.54
C ALA A 17 -5.92 -16.57 -3.63
N SER A 18 -4.72 -16.37 -4.19
CA SER A 18 -3.50 -16.32 -3.38
C SER A 18 -3.50 -15.13 -2.42
N ILE A 19 -3.91 -13.94 -2.87
CA ILE A 19 -4.05 -12.76 -2.02
C ILE A 19 -5.15 -12.99 -0.97
N GLY A 20 -6.28 -13.59 -1.36
CA GLY A 20 -7.38 -13.94 -0.46
C GLY A 20 -7.01 -14.92 0.64
N VAL A 21 -6.05 -15.83 0.39
CA VAL A 21 -5.50 -16.76 1.40
C VAL A 21 -4.40 -16.09 2.23
N MET A 22 -3.54 -15.26 1.64
CA MET A 22 -2.48 -14.56 2.35
C MET A 22 -3.01 -13.56 3.39
N ALA A 23 -4.14 -12.88 3.11
CA ALA A 23 -4.77 -11.97 4.06
C ALA A 23 -5.04 -12.57 5.45
N PRO A 24 -5.87 -13.63 5.57
CA PRO A 24 -6.19 -14.23 6.84
C PRO A 24 -4.99 -14.95 7.45
N LEU A 25 -4.06 -15.44 6.62
CA LEU A 25 -2.83 -16.05 7.12
C LEU A 25 -1.95 -15.02 7.83
N LEU A 26 -1.76 -13.83 7.24
CA LEU A 26 -1.02 -12.74 7.88
C LEU A 26 -1.68 -12.25 9.18
N GLN A 27 -3.02 -12.28 9.24
CA GLN A 27 -3.75 -12.02 10.47
C GLN A 27 -3.44 -13.07 11.56
N LYS A 28 -3.33 -14.36 11.20
CA LYS A 28 -2.92 -15.41 12.14
C LYS A 28 -1.46 -15.32 12.56
N LEU A 29 -0.59 -14.81 11.68
CA LEU A 29 0.86 -14.71 11.90
C LEU A 29 1.30 -13.44 12.65
N GLY A 30 0.36 -12.66 13.20
CA GLY A 30 0.66 -11.56 14.11
C GLY A 30 0.16 -10.18 13.67
N ASN A 31 -0.48 -10.04 12.50
CA ASN A 31 -1.17 -8.80 12.19
C ASN A 31 -2.47 -8.68 13.01
N PRO A 32 -2.89 -7.47 13.43
CA PRO A 32 -4.14 -7.26 14.15
C PRO A 32 -5.33 -7.92 13.45
N ALA A 33 -6.31 -8.39 14.21
CA ALA A 33 -7.47 -9.09 13.65
C ALA A 33 -8.26 -8.29 12.59
N ASN A 34 -8.13 -6.97 12.63
CA ASN A 34 -8.73 -6.04 11.67
C ASN A 34 -7.71 -5.49 10.65
N MET A 35 -6.54 -6.11 10.52
CA MET A 35 -5.47 -5.74 9.59
C MET A 35 -4.92 -7.01 8.92
N GLY A 36 -5.24 -7.22 7.65
CA GLY A 36 -4.51 -8.15 6.78
C GLY A 36 -3.34 -7.43 6.11
N ILE A 37 -3.41 -7.27 4.79
CA ILE A 37 -2.51 -6.48 3.93
C ILE A 37 -3.05 -5.04 3.83
N CYS A 38 -2.95 -4.23 4.89
CA CYS A 38 -3.36 -2.81 4.81
C CYS A 38 -2.15 -1.89 4.70
N VAL A 39 -1.84 -1.49 3.47
CA VAL A 39 -0.72 -0.61 3.15
C VAL A 39 -0.79 0.72 3.92
N ALA A 40 -1.97 1.34 4.02
CA ALA A 40 -2.13 2.61 4.75
C ALA A 40 -1.77 2.48 6.25
N CYS A 41 -2.18 1.38 6.91
CA CYS A 41 -1.84 1.19 8.31
C CYS A 41 -0.35 0.88 8.48
N MET A 42 0.22 0.08 7.57
CA MET A 42 1.65 -0.24 7.56
C MET A 42 2.52 1.01 7.31
N GLU A 43 2.11 1.92 6.42
CA GLU A 43 2.81 3.19 6.17
C GLU A 43 2.77 4.11 7.40
N ARG A 44 1.63 4.17 8.10
CA ARG A 44 1.54 4.86 9.40
C ARG A 44 2.50 4.22 10.41
N ASP A 45 2.55 2.90 10.50
CA ASP A 45 3.41 2.21 11.46
C ASP A 45 4.91 2.47 11.15
N ILE A 46 5.30 2.48 9.87
CA ILE A 46 6.64 2.93 9.43
C ILE A 46 6.88 4.38 9.87
N ALA A 47 5.93 5.29 9.63
CA ALA A 47 6.04 6.69 10.01
C ALA A 47 6.25 6.86 11.53
N GLY A 48 5.57 6.04 12.33
CA GLY A 48 5.78 5.96 13.78
C GLY A 48 7.17 5.45 14.15
N ALA A 49 7.64 4.40 13.48
CA ALA A 49 8.95 3.78 13.72
C ALA A 49 10.13 4.72 13.38
N VAL A 50 9.99 5.55 12.35
CA VAL A 50 11.01 6.56 11.98
C VAL A 50 10.84 7.89 12.73
N GLY A 51 9.85 7.99 13.63
CA GLY A 51 9.69 9.13 14.53
C GLY A 51 8.88 10.32 13.98
N PHE A 52 8.16 10.17 12.87
CA PHE A 52 7.27 11.22 12.35
C PHE A 52 6.03 11.46 13.21
N HIS A 53 5.66 10.50 14.06
CA HIS A 53 4.67 10.69 15.12
C HIS A 53 5.01 9.87 16.37
N ARG A 54 4.42 10.21 17.52
CA ARG A 54 4.73 9.61 18.83
C ARG A 54 3.62 8.74 19.43
N ALA A 55 2.70 8.23 18.61
CA ALA A 55 1.66 7.31 19.06
C ALA A 55 2.27 5.93 19.39
N ALA A 56 2.53 5.67 20.68
CA ALA A 56 3.29 4.51 21.16
C ALA A 56 2.78 3.15 20.65
N ALA A 57 1.48 2.99 20.44
CA ALA A 57 0.88 1.73 19.98
C ALA A 57 1.22 1.36 18.51
N VAL A 58 1.81 2.27 17.74
CA VAL A 58 1.95 2.14 16.27
C VAL A 58 3.33 2.58 15.79
N GLN A 59 4.39 2.25 16.53
CA GLN A 59 5.78 2.61 16.22
C GLN A 59 6.65 1.37 15.95
N TYR A 60 6.29 0.56 14.98
CA TYR A 60 7.00 -0.68 14.70
C TYR A 60 7.09 -0.94 13.20
N LEU A 61 8.19 -1.57 12.79
CA LEU A 61 8.55 -1.71 11.39
C LEU A 61 8.11 -3.08 10.86
N ARG A 62 6.96 -3.13 10.19
CA ARG A 62 6.36 -4.34 9.64
C ARG A 62 7.15 -4.90 8.43
N PRO A 63 7.46 -6.22 8.36
CA PRO A 63 8.22 -6.79 7.25
C PRO A 63 7.42 -6.82 5.98
N GLU A 64 6.09 -6.96 6.10
CA GLU A 64 5.22 -7.30 4.99
C GLU A 64 5.28 -6.20 3.95
N ILE A 65 5.23 -4.92 4.37
CA ILE A 65 5.25 -3.80 3.43
C ILE A 65 6.62 -3.62 2.78
N LEU A 66 7.71 -3.82 3.52
CA LEU A 66 9.07 -3.74 2.99
C LEU A 66 9.31 -4.85 1.96
N GLY A 67 8.90 -6.08 2.30
CA GLY A 67 8.93 -7.23 1.41
C GLY A 67 8.01 -7.06 0.19
N PHE A 68 6.84 -6.44 0.36
CA PHE A 68 5.92 -6.15 -0.73
C PHE A 68 6.52 -5.18 -1.75
N VAL A 69 7.15 -4.09 -1.29
CA VAL A 69 7.81 -3.12 -2.17
C VAL A 69 9.03 -3.74 -2.87
N LEU A 70 9.89 -4.45 -2.15
CA LEU A 70 11.07 -5.09 -2.73
C LEU A 70 10.69 -6.23 -3.69
N GLY A 71 9.68 -7.03 -3.36
CA GLY A 71 9.16 -8.09 -4.21
C GLY A 71 8.54 -7.55 -5.50
N ALA A 72 7.79 -6.44 -5.42
CA ALA A 72 7.25 -5.75 -6.59
C ALA A 72 8.38 -5.20 -7.49
N PHE A 73 9.43 -4.63 -6.89
CA PHE A 73 10.61 -4.15 -7.61
C PHE A 73 11.36 -5.29 -8.31
N LEU A 74 11.65 -6.40 -7.61
CA LEU A 74 12.30 -7.57 -8.19
C LEU A 74 11.47 -8.19 -9.32
N SER A 75 10.15 -8.24 -9.15
CA SER A 75 9.23 -8.72 -10.20
C SER A 75 9.29 -7.81 -11.43
N ALA A 76 9.24 -6.49 -11.23
CA ALA A 76 9.35 -5.52 -12.34
C ALA A 76 10.68 -5.62 -13.09
N LEU A 77 11.78 -5.94 -12.41
CA LEU A 77 13.07 -6.21 -13.03
C LEU A 77 13.08 -7.54 -13.80
N ALA A 78 12.56 -8.61 -13.21
CA ALA A 78 12.50 -9.94 -13.82
C ALA A 78 11.69 -9.93 -15.12
N PHE A 79 10.56 -9.22 -15.15
CA PHE A 79 9.72 -9.05 -16.34
C PHE A 79 10.19 -7.92 -17.27
N ARG A 80 11.27 -7.21 -16.91
CA ARG A 80 11.80 -6.04 -17.66
C ARG A 80 10.76 -4.94 -17.88
N GLU A 81 9.85 -4.78 -16.94
CA GLU A 81 8.80 -3.75 -16.93
C GLU A 81 9.16 -2.53 -16.06
N PHE A 82 10.36 -2.54 -15.45
CA PHE A 82 10.83 -1.42 -14.64
C PHE A 82 11.01 -0.16 -15.48
N ARG A 83 10.11 0.81 -15.30
CA ARG A 83 10.11 2.11 -15.98
C ARG A 83 9.97 3.24 -14.96
N PRO A 84 11.06 3.90 -14.53
CA PRO A 84 11.00 5.01 -13.59
C PRO A 84 10.27 6.21 -14.22
N ARG A 85 9.22 6.67 -13.55
CA ARG A 85 8.33 7.75 -14.02
C ARG A 85 8.12 8.76 -12.90
N GLY A 86 8.16 10.05 -13.25
CA GLY A 86 7.91 11.17 -12.35
C GLY A 86 6.80 12.07 -12.90
N GLY A 87 6.24 12.91 -12.04
CA GLY A 87 5.14 13.82 -12.39
C GLY A 87 5.54 15.30 -12.28
N SER A 88 4.92 16.15 -13.11
CA SER A 88 5.21 17.60 -13.21
C SER A 88 4.50 18.49 -12.19
N ALA A 89 3.56 17.94 -11.39
CA ALA A 89 2.86 18.64 -10.32
C ALA A 89 3.10 17.94 -8.97
N PRO A 90 4.26 18.15 -8.32
CA PRO A 90 4.64 17.44 -7.10
C PRO A 90 3.80 17.87 -5.88
N VAL A 91 3.53 19.18 -5.71
CA VAL A 91 2.75 19.70 -4.57
C VAL A 91 1.32 19.18 -4.59
N ALA A 92 0.64 19.21 -5.75
CA ALA A 92 -0.71 18.69 -5.88
C ALA A 92 -0.77 17.18 -5.59
N ARG A 93 0.19 16.39 -6.10
CA ARG A 93 0.29 14.95 -5.79
C ARG A 93 0.51 14.69 -4.30
N PHE A 94 1.38 15.47 -3.68
CA PHE A 94 1.65 15.36 -2.25
C PHE A 94 0.40 15.66 -1.42
N LEU A 95 -0.28 16.79 -1.66
CA LEU A 95 -1.50 17.16 -0.95
C LEU A 95 -2.62 16.13 -1.15
N LEU A 96 -2.80 15.62 -2.36
CA LEU A 96 -3.77 14.54 -2.62
C LEU A 96 -3.41 13.26 -1.86
N GLY A 97 -2.12 12.93 -1.75
CA GLY A 97 -1.63 11.81 -0.93
C GLY A 97 -1.92 12.02 0.56
N VAL A 98 -1.70 13.22 1.09
CA VAL A 98 -2.03 13.57 2.48
C VAL A 98 -3.53 13.42 2.73
N CYS A 99 -4.38 13.99 1.86
CA CYS A 99 -5.83 13.85 1.98
C CYS A 99 -6.26 12.37 1.92
N ALA A 100 -5.67 11.58 1.02
CA ALA A 100 -5.95 10.15 0.91
C ALA A 100 -5.55 9.38 2.18
N MET A 101 -4.39 9.70 2.75
CA MET A 101 -3.91 9.05 3.98
C MET A 101 -4.76 9.41 5.20
N VAL A 102 -5.10 10.71 5.36
CA VAL A 102 -6.00 11.17 6.43
C VAL A 102 -7.37 10.49 6.29
N GLY A 103 -7.94 10.46 5.08
CA GLY A 103 -9.21 9.78 4.83
C GLY A 103 -9.16 8.28 5.12
N ALA A 104 -8.10 7.60 4.67
CA ALA A 104 -7.92 6.16 4.91
C ALA A 104 -7.80 5.81 6.40
N LEU A 105 -7.17 6.67 7.20
CA LEU A 105 -7.01 6.49 8.64
C LEU A 105 -8.30 6.83 9.41
N VAL A 106 -8.98 7.94 9.09
CA VAL A 106 -10.21 8.38 9.77
C VAL A 106 -11.36 7.40 9.55
N PHE A 107 -11.58 6.97 8.31
CA PHE A 107 -12.67 6.06 7.97
C PHE A 107 -12.28 4.58 8.05
N LEU A 108 -11.01 4.30 8.37
CA LEU A 108 -10.41 2.95 8.31
C LEU A 108 -10.67 2.28 6.94
N GLY A 109 -10.71 3.09 5.89
CA GLY A 109 -11.28 2.77 4.58
C GLY A 109 -10.30 2.21 3.57
N CYS A 110 -9.11 1.72 3.97
CA CYS A 110 -8.25 1.02 3.02
C CYS A 110 -9.04 -0.19 2.48
N PRO A 111 -9.10 -0.40 1.15
CA PRO A 111 -10.04 -1.36 0.54
C PRO A 111 -9.91 -2.75 1.15
N TRP A 112 -8.69 -3.13 1.51
CA TRP A 112 -8.40 -4.39 2.17
C TRP A 112 -8.92 -4.49 3.60
N ARG A 113 -8.69 -3.46 4.42
CA ARG A 113 -9.17 -3.43 5.81
C ARG A 113 -10.67 -3.36 5.87
N ALA A 114 -11.29 -2.58 5.00
CA ALA A 114 -12.74 -2.50 4.90
C ALA A 114 -13.34 -3.86 4.51
N LEU A 115 -12.76 -4.56 3.52
CA LEU A 115 -13.22 -5.89 3.12
C LEU A 115 -13.04 -6.94 4.22
N LEU A 116 -11.91 -6.94 4.93
CA LEU A 116 -11.67 -7.87 6.04
C LEU A 116 -12.58 -7.61 7.24
N ARG A 117 -12.86 -6.34 7.54
CA ARG A 117 -13.83 -5.96 8.58
C ARG A 117 -15.23 -6.45 8.21
N LEU A 118 -15.65 -6.27 6.96
CA LEU A 118 -16.92 -6.77 6.47
C LEU A 118 -17.00 -8.30 6.56
N ALA A 119 -15.93 -9.00 6.16
CA ALA A 119 -15.83 -10.46 6.29
C ALA A 119 -15.86 -10.94 7.75
N GLY A 120 -15.36 -10.13 8.68
CA GLY A 120 -15.43 -10.35 10.13
C GLY A 120 -16.78 -9.97 10.76
N GLY A 121 -17.77 -9.54 9.98
CA GLY A 121 -19.12 -9.19 10.46
C GLY A 121 -19.31 -7.73 10.91
N ASP A 122 -18.34 -6.84 10.69
CA ASP A 122 -18.45 -5.42 11.04
C ASP A 122 -19.22 -4.65 9.97
N GLY A 123 -20.52 -4.41 10.22
CA GLY A 123 -21.41 -3.66 9.33
C GLY A 123 -20.99 -2.21 9.05
N ASN A 124 -20.19 -1.58 9.94
CA ASN A 124 -19.68 -0.22 9.70
C ASN A 124 -18.72 -0.17 8.51
N ALA A 125 -18.15 -1.31 8.10
CA ALA A 125 -17.35 -1.40 6.89
C ALA A 125 -18.14 -1.04 5.62
N ILE A 126 -19.46 -1.24 5.61
CA ILE A 126 -20.32 -0.90 4.46
C ILE A 126 -20.30 0.61 4.22
N LEU A 127 -20.42 1.42 5.28
CA LEU A 127 -20.35 2.87 5.18
C LEU A 127 -18.96 3.34 4.75
N GLY A 128 -17.89 2.67 5.23
CA GLY A 128 -16.53 2.93 4.79
C GLY A 128 -16.31 2.64 3.30
N LEU A 129 -16.82 1.50 2.80
CA LEU A 129 -16.77 1.13 1.39
C LEU A 129 -17.63 2.06 0.52
N ALA A 130 -18.81 2.44 0.98
CA ALA A 130 -19.67 3.40 0.29
C ALA A 130 -18.96 4.76 0.18
N GLY A 131 -18.38 5.26 1.27
CA GLY A 131 -17.59 6.50 1.27
C GLY A 131 -16.40 6.44 0.30
N LEU A 132 -15.67 5.33 0.27
CA LEU A 132 -14.57 5.12 -0.69
C LEU A 132 -15.10 5.12 -2.13
N ALA A 133 -16.19 4.41 -2.41
CA ALA A 133 -16.80 4.34 -3.74
C ALA A 133 -17.31 5.72 -4.21
N THR A 134 -17.98 6.47 -3.34
CA THR A 134 -18.45 7.83 -3.64
C THR A 134 -17.27 8.78 -3.85
N GLY A 135 -16.21 8.69 -3.04
CA GLY A 135 -15.01 9.49 -3.21
C GLY A 135 -14.30 9.23 -4.55
N ILE A 136 -14.15 7.96 -4.93
CA ILE A 136 -13.62 7.57 -6.26
C ILE A 136 -14.52 8.12 -7.36
N TRP A 137 -15.84 7.97 -7.24
CA TRP A 137 -16.79 8.48 -8.23
C TRP A 137 -16.68 9.99 -8.41
N ILE A 138 -16.65 10.77 -7.34
CA ILE A 138 -16.43 12.23 -7.40
C ILE A 138 -15.10 12.51 -8.09
N GLY A 139 -14.03 11.81 -7.71
CA GLY A 139 -12.72 11.94 -8.36
C GLY A 139 -12.77 11.70 -9.87
N THR A 140 -13.52 10.69 -10.33
CA THR A 140 -13.70 10.43 -11.77
C THR A 140 -14.45 11.54 -12.50
N LEU A 141 -15.35 12.27 -11.83
CA LEU A 141 -16.03 13.43 -12.42
C LEU A 141 -15.05 14.58 -12.64
N PHE A 142 -14.16 14.85 -11.68
CA PHE A 142 -13.09 15.86 -11.85
C PHE A 142 -12.14 15.50 -13.00
N PHE A 143 -11.75 14.22 -13.11
CA PHE A 143 -10.95 13.76 -14.26
C PHE A 143 -11.67 13.93 -15.59
N LYS A 144 -12.98 13.66 -15.65
CA LYS A 144 -13.81 13.92 -16.85
C LYS A 144 -13.95 15.40 -17.16
N GLY A 145 -13.95 16.27 -16.14
CA GLY A 145 -14.02 17.73 -16.27
C GLY A 145 -12.71 18.41 -16.72
N GLY A 146 -11.67 17.64 -17.05
CA GLY A 146 -10.40 18.17 -17.57
C GLY A 146 -9.28 18.32 -16.53
N TYR A 147 -9.49 17.89 -15.28
CA TYR A 147 -8.41 17.87 -14.29
C TYR A 147 -7.29 16.90 -14.70
N SER A 148 -6.06 17.40 -14.74
CA SER A 148 -4.87 16.60 -15.05
C SER A 148 -3.74 16.93 -14.08
N LEU A 149 -3.07 15.90 -13.58
CA LEU A 149 -1.89 16.03 -12.71
C LEU A 149 -0.61 16.42 -13.49
N GLY A 150 -0.74 16.90 -14.73
CA GLY A 150 0.38 17.23 -15.61
C GLY A 150 1.07 16.00 -16.20
N ARG A 151 2.03 16.25 -17.10
CA ARG A 151 2.75 15.21 -17.85
C ARG A 151 3.56 14.29 -16.94
N SER A 152 3.53 12.98 -17.22
CA SER A 152 4.44 11.99 -16.66
C SER A 152 5.68 11.87 -17.53
N ASN A 153 6.84 12.24 -16.99
CA ASN A 153 8.11 12.19 -17.69
C ASN A 153 8.91 10.96 -17.25
N ALA A 154 9.69 10.40 -18.17
CA ALA A 154 10.69 9.40 -17.80
C ALA A 154 11.69 10.05 -16.82
N GLN A 155 12.10 9.29 -15.81
CA GLN A 155 13.08 9.73 -14.83
C GLN A 155 14.32 8.85 -14.90
N SER A 156 15.42 9.30 -14.30
CA SER A 156 16.63 8.50 -14.24
C SER A 156 16.41 7.23 -13.42
N VAL A 157 17.17 6.20 -13.76
CA VAL A 157 17.17 4.92 -13.01
C VAL A 157 17.49 5.17 -11.54
N SER A 158 18.40 6.11 -11.23
CA SER A 158 18.74 6.51 -9.87
C SER A 158 17.53 6.97 -9.05
N VAL A 159 16.65 7.79 -9.62
CA VAL A 159 15.42 8.24 -8.93
C VAL A 159 14.47 7.07 -8.69
N GLY A 160 14.37 6.14 -9.65
CA GLY A 160 13.55 4.93 -9.51
C GLY A 160 14.04 3.96 -8.43
N LEU A 161 15.35 3.92 -8.17
CA LEU A 161 15.93 3.05 -7.14
C LEU A 161 15.84 3.64 -5.72
N LEU A 162 15.57 4.93 -5.56
CA LEU A 162 15.50 5.55 -4.23
C LEU A 162 14.54 4.82 -3.28
N LEU A 163 13.33 4.51 -3.75
CA LEU A 163 12.31 3.85 -2.94
C LEU A 163 12.72 2.41 -2.57
N PRO A 164 13.11 1.53 -3.51
CA PRO A 164 13.63 0.20 -3.18
C PRO A 164 14.84 0.23 -2.23
N ILE A 165 15.79 1.15 -2.43
CA ILE A 165 16.98 1.26 -1.57
C ILE A 165 16.58 1.67 -0.16
N LEU A 166 15.70 2.67 -0.01
CA LEU A 166 15.20 3.11 1.29
C LEU A 166 14.47 1.97 2.02
N MET A 167 13.60 1.24 1.33
CA MET A 167 12.88 0.10 1.91
C MET A 167 13.82 -1.06 2.26
N GLY A 168 14.85 -1.30 1.46
CA GLY A 168 15.91 -2.25 1.77
C GLY A 168 16.73 -1.85 3.00
N GLY A 169 17.06 -0.56 3.12
CA GLY A 169 17.76 -0.01 4.29
C GLY A 169 16.94 -0.14 5.57
N LEU A 170 15.64 0.17 5.51
CA LEU A 170 14.72 -0.04 6.64
C LEU A 170 14.61 -1.53 7.00
N LEU A 171 14.56 -2.42 6.00
CA LEU A 171 14.52 -3.87 6.26
C LEU A 171 15.80 -4.36 6.95
N LEU A 172 16.97 -3.88 6.52
CA LEU A 172 18.25 -4.19 7.15
C LEU A 172 18.31 -3.67 8.59
N LEU A 173 17.89 -2.42 8.82
CA LEU A 173 17.81 -1.83 10.16
C LEU A 173 16.98 -2.69 11.10
N ARG A 174 15.86 -3.22 10.62
CA ARG A 174 15.03 -4.11 11.43
C ARG A 174 15.69 -5.44 11.77
N ILE A 175 16.43 -6.02 10.82
CA ILE A 175 17.13 -7.29 11.05
C ILE A 175 18.24 -7.09 12.09
N ILE A 176 18.91 -5.93 12.06
CA ILE A 176 19.97 -5.56 13.01
C ILE A 176 19.39 -5.19 14.39
N TYR A 177 18.26 -4.48 14.41
CA TYR A 177 17.55 -4.07 15.62
C TYR A 177 16.20 -4.78 15.71
N PRO A 178 16.17 -6.05 16.13
CA PRO A 178 14.91 -6.77 16.29
C PRO A 178 14.04 -6.06 17.34
N PRO A 179 12.71 -6.02 17.13
CA PRO A 179 11.79 -5.46 18.12
C PRO A 179 11.88 -6.26 19.42
N VAL A 180 11.77 -5.56 20.56
CA VAL A 180 11.83 -6.17 21.90
C VAL A 180 10.68 -7.16 22.07
N GLU A 181 10.99 -8.38 22.51
CA GLU A 181 9.99 -9.44 22.71
C GLU A 181 8.84 -8.95 23.61
N GLY A 182 7.60 -9.01 23.09
CA GLY A 182 6.39 -8.66 23.84
C GLY A 182 5.81 -7.26 23.60
N GLN A 183 6.43 -6.43 22.74
CA GLN A 183 5.80 -5.23 22.20
C GLN A 183 5.47 -5.43 20.72
N PRO A 184 4.29 -4.97 20.24
CA PRO A 184 3.93 -5.08 18.83
C PRO A 184 4.92 -4.35 17.90
#